data_AF-D8PWX2-F1
#
_entry.id   AF-D8PWX2-F1
#
_cell.length_a   1.000
_cell.length_b   1.000
_cell.length_c   1.000
_cell.angle_alpha   90.00
_cell.angle_beta   90.00
_cell.angle_gamma   90.00
#
_symmetry.space_group_name_H-M   'P 1'
#
loop_
_entity.id
_entity.type
_entity.pdbx_description
1 polymer ?
#
loop_
_entity_poly.entity_id
_entity_poly.type
_entity_poly.pdbx_seq_one_letter_code
_entity_poly.pdbx_strand_id
1 'polypeptide(L)'
;VHAGILPTENEAASIRHAIAAEKKAFRDFDIEIGRAQRYLKDLRDRQRTLRTHLERKRALLSPIARLPSEVLSIIIEMAITRTFRRKRDSTVVKRHAVLRVCQRWRSIALAIPHLWANIILY
;
A
#
# COMPACT_ATOMS: atom_id res chain seq x y z
N VAL A 1 -21.58 12.54 56.19
CA VAL A 1 -20.35 11.84 56.62
C VAL A 1 -20.50 10.37 56.21
N HIS A 2 -20.03 9.99 55.02
CA HIS A 2 -20.01 8.57 54.62
C HIS A 2 -18.84 7.91 55.34
N ALA A 3 -19.16 7.24 56.45
CA ALA A 3 -18.20 6.44 57.19
C ALA A 3 -17.60 5.39 56.25
N GLY A 4 -16.29 5.41 56.10
CA GLY A 4 -15.53 4.37 55.41
C GLY A 4 -15.67 3.07 56.18
N ILE A 5 -16.60 2.22 55.75
CA ILE A 5 -16.65 0.82 56.17
C ILE A 5 -15.44 0.16 55.51
N LEU A 6 -14.37 0.01 56.27
CA LEU A 6 -13.25 -0.83 55.89
C LEU A 6 -13.78 -2.26 55.73
N PRO A 7 -13.56 -2.92 54.57
CA PRO A 7 -13.99 -4.29 54.38
C PRO A 7 -13.38 -5.17 55.45
N THR A 8 -14.16 -6.11 55.97
CA THR A 8 -13.63 -7.13 56.89
C THR A 8 -12.51 -7.91 56.20
N GLU A 9 -11.57 -8.48 56.97
CA GLU A 9 -10.40 -9.20 56.42
C GLU A 9 -10.81 -10.29 55.40
N ASN A 10 -11.96 -10.93 55.63
CA ASN A 10 -12.55 -11.93 54.73
C ASN A 10 -13.11 -11.33 53.44
N GLU A 11 -13.79 -10.18 53.50
CA GLU A 11 -14.27 -9.45 52.32
C GLU A 11 -13.09 -8.92 51.50
N ALA A 12 -12.07 -8.37 52.16
CA ALA A 12 -10.84 -7.93 51.51
C ALA A 12 -10.10 -9.10 50.83
N ALA A 13 -10.04 -10.27 51.46
CA ALA A 13 -9.47 -11.48 50.85
C ALA A 13 -10.28 -11.96 49.63
N SER A 14 -11.60 -11.97 49.72
CA SER A 14 -12.50 -12.33 48.60
C SER A 14 -12.34 -11.39 47.42
N ILE A 15 -12.32 -10.08 47.67
CA ILE A 15 -12.09 -9.05 46.64
C ILE A 15 -10.72 -9.21 45.99
N ARG A 16 -9.66 -9.45 46.78
CA ARG A 16 -8.30 -9.70 46.24
C ARG A 16 -8.26 -10.93 45.33
N HIS A 17 -8.95 -12.00 45.71
CA HIS A 17 -9.04 -13.22 44.89
C HIS A 17 -9.80 -12.97 43.59
N ALA A 18 -10.93 -12.25 43.64
CA ALA A 18 -11.69 -11.86 42.45
C ALA A 18 -10.83 -11.03 41.49
N ILE A 19 -10.13 -10.00 41.98
CA ILE A 19 -9.21 -9.17 41.19
C ILE A 19 -8.10 -10.03 40.56
N ALA A 20 -7.55 -11.01 41.29
CA ALA A 20 -6.52 -11.89 40.76
C ALA A 20 -7.04 -12.77 39.61
N ALA A 21 -8.27 -13.30 39.75
CA ALA A 21 -8.93 -14.10 38.72
C ALA A 21 -9.23 -13.25 37.46
N GLU A 22 -9.78 -12.04 37.64
CA GLU A 22 -10.04 -11.10 36.54
C GLU A 22 -8.77 -10.69 35.81
N LYS A 23 -7.69 -10.38 36.55
CA LYS A 23 -6.38 -10.08 35.95
C LYS A 23 -5.83 -11.25 35.13
N LYS A 24 -6.09 -12.49 35.55
CA LYS A 24 -5.70 -13.68 34.79
C LYS A 24 -6.50 -13.77 33.49
N ALA A 25 -7.83 -13.67 33.56
CA ALA A 25 -8.69 -13.69 32.38
C ALA A 25 -8.33 -12.57 31.39
N PHE A 26 -8.02 -11.38 31.89
CA PHE A 26 -7.57 -10.27 31.05
C PHE A 26 -6.28 -10.60 30.28
N ARG A 27 -5.27 -11.16 30.96
CA ARG A 27 -4.03 -11.61 30.30
C ARG A 27 -4.27 -12.70 29.27
N ASP A 28 -5.16 -13.64 29.57
CA ASP A 28 -5.51 -14.72 28.65
C ASP A 28 -6.17 -14.14 27.38
N PHE A 29 -7.06 -13.15 27.52
CA PHE A 29 -7.62 -12.44 26.37
C PHE A 29 -6.57 -11.64 25.59
N ASP A 30 -5.63 -10.95 26.24
CA ASP A 30 -4.54 -10.25 25.56
C ASP A 30 -3.69 -11.20 24.70
N ILE A 31 -3.43 -12.42 25.21
CA ILE A 31 -2.71 -13.45 24.48
C ILE A 31 -3.48 -13.88 23.23
N GLU A 32 -4.78 -14.15 23.35
CA GLU A 32 -5.63 -14.55 22.24
C GLU A 32 -5.82 -13.43 21.20
N ILE A 33 -5.99 -12.19 21.64
CA ILE A 33 -6.00 -11.01 20.77
C ILE A 33 -4.68 -10.92 20.01
N GLY A 34 -3.54 -11.07 20.69
CA GLY A 34 -2.23 -11.05 20.06
C GLY A 34 -2.05 -12.17 19.03
N ARG A 35 -2.57 -13.38 19.31
CA ARG A 35 -2.56 -14.51 18.37
C ARG A 35 -3.41 -14.21 17.13
N ALA A 36 -4.64 -13.73 17.32
CA ALA A 36 -5.54 -13.38 16.23
C ALA A 36 -4.98 -12.26 15.35
N GLN A 37 -4.37 -11.23 15.95
CA GLN A 37 -3.70 -10.15 15.22
C GLN A 37 -2.53 -10.64 14.38
N ARG A 38 -1.69 -11.53 14.91
CA ARG A 38 -0.58 -12.14 14.16
C ARG A 38 -1.09 -12.97 12.98
N TYR A 39 -2.13 -13.77 13.19
CA TYR A 39 -2.73 -14.57 12.14
C TYR A 39 -3.35 -13.70 11.03
N LEU A 40 -4.08 -12.64 11.41
CA LEU A 40 -4.64 -11.69 10.46
C LEU A 40 -3.55 -10.98 9.64
N LYS A 41 -2.43 -10.64 10.27
CA LYS A 41 -1.29 -10.03 9.58
C LYS A 41 -0.71 -10.98 8.53
N ASP A 42 -0.45 -12.23 8.90
CA ASP A 42 0.06 -13.25 7.98
C ASP A 42 -0.87 -13.46 6.77
N LEU A 43 -2.19 -13.57 7.00
CA LEU A 43 -3.17 -13.68 5.92
C LEU A 43 -3.15 -12.47 4.98
N ARG A 44 -3.04 -11.25 5.52
CA ARG A 44 -2.94 -10.01 4.72
C ARG A 44 -1.66 -9.97 3.90
N ASP A 45 -0.54 -10.44 4.45
CA ASP A 45 0.74 -10.49 3.75
C ASP A 45 0.69 -11.50 2.60
N ARG A 46 0.11 -12.69 2.83
CA ARG A 46 -0.14 -13.69 1.77
C ARG A 46 -1.08 -13.17 0.69
N GLN A 47 -2.17 -12.51 1.06
CA GLN A 47 -3.11 -11.90 0.12
C GLN A 47 -2.42 -10.83 -0.75
N ARG A 48 -1.59 -9.97 -0.14
CA ARG A 48 -0.83 -8.93 -0.86
C ARG A 48 0.12 -9.54 -1.87
N THR A 49 0.89 -10.54 -1.46
CA THR A 49 1.81 -11.28 -2.34
C THR A 49 1.06 -11.89 -3.52
N LEU A 50 -0.04 -12.62 -3.26
CA LEU A 50 -0.83 -13.24 -4.32
C LEU A 50 -1.42 -12.21 -5.29
N ARG A 51 -1.93 -11.08 -4.77
CA ARG A 51 -2.41 -9.97 -5.59
C ARG A 51 -1.31 -9.44 -6.50
N THR A 52 -0.10 -9.22 -5.98
CA THR A 52 1.04 -8.79 -6.79
C THR A 52 1.38 -9.80 -7.90
N HIS A 53 1.36 -11.10 -7.61
CA HIS A 53 1.58 -12.13 -8.63
C HIS A 53 0.50 -12.14 -9.72
N LEU A 54 -0.78 -12.00 -9.33
CA LEU A 54 -1.90 -11.95 -10.28
C LEU A 54 -1.81 -10.72 -11.18
N GLU A 55 -1.51 -9.55 -10.62
CA GLU A 55 -1.36 -8.32 -11.41
C GLU A 55 -0.19 -8.42 -12.39
N ARG A 56 0.92 -9.05 -12.01
CA ARG A 56 2.03 -9.32 -12.95
C ARG A 56 1.59 -10.23 -14.10
N LYS A 57 0.87 -11.32 -13.81
CA LYS A 57 0.36 -12.23 -14.85
C LYS A 57 -0.66 -11.55 -15.76
N ARG A 58 -1.56 -10.74 -15.21
CA ARG A 58 -2.52 -9.93 -15.97
C ARG A 58 -1.80 -8.93 -16.88
N ALA A 59 -0.76 -8.28 -16.38
CA ALA A 59 0.05 -7.37 -17.18
C ALA A 59 0.69 -8.08 -18.39
N LEU A 60 1.17 -9.32 -18.24
CA LEU A 60 1.69 -10.13 -19.35
C LEU A 60 0.63 -10.46 -20.41
N LEU A 61 -0.62 -10.70 -19.98
CA LEU A 61 -1.74 -10.95 -20.88
C LEU A 61 -2.38 -9.67 -21.42
N SER A 62 -1.96 -8.50 -20.95
CA SER A 62 -2.53 -7.24 -21.41
C SER A 62 -2.23 -7.05 -22.90
N PRO A 63 -3.19 -6.56 -23.70
CA PRO A 63 -2.96 -6.27 -25.12
C PRO A 63 -1.74 -5.38 -25.35
N ILE A 64 -1.49 -4.45 -24.41
CA ILE A 64 -0.34 -3.54 -24.41
C ILE A 64 1.00 -4.27 -24.32
N ALA A 65 1.10 -5.38 -23.59
CA ALA A 65 2.34 -6.16 -23.51
C ALA A 65 2.66 -6.87 -24.84
N ARG A 66 1.64 -7.16 -25.65
CA ARG A 66 1.77 -7.81 -26.96
C ARG A 66 1.99 -6.85 -28.13
N LEU A 67 1.85 -5.54 -27.91
CA LEU A 67 2.10 -4.55 -28.95
C LEU A 67 3.59 -4.54 -29.34
N PRO A 68 3.92 -4.52 -30.64
CA PRO A 68 5.25 -4.20 -31.11
C PRO A 68 5.72 -2.85 -30.56
N SER A 69 7.03 -2.68 -30.41
CA SER A 69 7.60 -1.47 -29.81
C SER A 69 7.32 -0.21 -30.64
N GLU A 70 7.16 -0.38 -31.95
CA GLU A 70 6.83 0.65 -32.94
C GLU A 70 5.40 1.17 -32.77
N VAL A 71 4.43 0.26 -32.56
CA VAL A 71 3.05 0.68 -32.30
C VAL A 71 2.97 1.36 -30.93
N LEU A 72 3.69 0.83 -29.96
CA LEU A 72 3.72 1.38 -28.62
C LEU A 72 4.41 2.77 -28.57
N SER A 73 5.46 3.01 -29.37
CA SER A 73 6.11 4.32 -29.46
C SER A 73 5.16 5.37 -30.03
N ILE A 74 4.37 5.04 -31.06
CA ILE A 74 3.35 5.94 -31.62
C ILE A 74 2.32 6.33 -30.55
N ILE A 75 1.80 5.36 -29.79
CA ILE A 75 0.84 5.62 -28.71
C ILE A 75 1.45 6.54 -27.64
N ILE A 76 2.69 6.25 -27.23
CA ILE A 76 3.44 7.02 -26.23
C ILE A 76 3.64 8.46 -26.70
N GLU A 77 4.08 8.66 -27.93
CA GLU A 77 4.30 9.97 -28.54
C GLU A 77 3.01 10.78 -28.63
N MET A 78 1.92 10.15 -29.08
CA MET A 78 0.61 10.80 -29.13
C MET A 78 0.10 11.19 -27.74
N ALA A 79 0.30 10.34 -26.73
CA ALA A 79 -0.11 10.61 -25.36
C ALA A 79 0.66 11.80 -24.76
N ILE A 80 1.99 11.77 -24.85
CA ILE A 80 2.88 12.83 -24.35
C ILE A 80 2.57 14.16 -25.05
N THR A 81 2.48 14.17 -26.38
CA THR A 81 2.24 15.40 -27.15
C THR A 81 0.87 16.02 -26.84
N ARG A 82 -0.16 15.20 -26.58
CA ARG A 82 -1.48 15.70 -26.15
C ARG A 82 -1.48 16.28 -24.74
N THR A 83 -0.73 15.69 -23.82
CA THR A 83 -0.65 16.18 -22.43
C THR A 83 0.11 17.50 -22.34
N PHE A 84 1.13 17.70 -23.18
CA PHE A 84 1.98 18.89 -23.17
C PHE A 84 1.54 19.99 -24.15
N ARG A 85 0.23 20.19 -24.33
CA ARG A 85 -0.30 21.28 -25.18
C ARG A 85 0.12 22.70 -24.75
N ARG A 86 0.64 22.87 -23.52
CA ARG A 86 1.30 24.09 -23.02
C ARG A 86 2.68 23.74 -22.45
N LYS A 87 3.56 24.75 -22.28
CA LYS A 87 4.99 24.66 -21.91
C LYS A 87 5.32 23.42 -21.06
N ARG A 88 6.24 22.59 -21.56
CA ARG A 88 6.76 21.39 -20.88
C ARG A 88 7.70 21.82 -19.76
N ASP A 89 7.24 21.78 -18.52
CA ASP A 89 8.12 21.93 -17.37
C ASP A 89 8.61 20.57 -16.85
N SER A 90 9.80 20.58 -16.24
CA SER A 90 10.46 19.37 -15.73
C SER A 90 9.66 18.65 -14.64
N THR A 91 8.77 19.35 -13.91
CA THR A 91 7.95 18.77 -12.84
C THR A 91 6.76 17.99 -13.40
N VAL A 92 6.10 18.50 -14.45
CA VAL A 92 4.99 17.84 -15.15
C VAL A 92 5.51 16.67 -15.97
N VAL A 93 6.69 16.82 -16.60
CA VAL A 93 7.39 15.72 -17.27
C VAL A 93 7.64 14.55 -16.33
N LYS A 94 8.26 14.77 -15.16
CA LYS A 94 8.53 13.71 -14.18
C LYS A 94 7.25 13.02 -13.69
N ARG A 95 6.12 13.72 -13.67
CA ARG A 95 4.83 13.20 -13.20
C ARG A 95 3.98 12.54 -14.29
N HIS A 96 4.42 12.57 -15.56
CA HIS A 96 3.63 12.09 -16.68
C HIS A 96 3.28 10.61 -16.57
N ALA A 97 2.01 10.27 -16.79
CA ALA A 97 1.47 8.91 -16.56
C ALA A 97 2.20 7.83 -17.37
N VAL A 98 2.55 8.13 -18.63
CA VAL A 98 3.31 7.24 -19.54
C VAL A 98 4.63 6.76 -18.92
N LEU A 99 5.34 7.63 -18.20
CA LEU A 99 6.61 7.29 -17.55
C LEU A 99 6.42 6.45 -16.26
N ARG A 100 5.18 6.27 -15.81
CA ARG A 100 4.83 5.56 -14.58
C ARG A 100 4.11 4.23 -14.79
N VAL A 101 3.76 3.87 -16.04
CA VAL A 101 3.04 2.63 -16.35
C VAL A 101 3.89 1.39 -16.06
N CYS A 102 5.00 1.20 -16.78
CA CYS A 102 5.92 0.08 -16.57
C CYS A 102 7.33 0.42 -17.10
N GLN A 103 8.31 -0.44 -16.82
CA GLN A 103 9.70 -0.26 -17.28
C GLN A 103 9.78 -0.16 -18.81
N ARG A 104 9.02 -0.99 -19.55
CA ARG A 104 9.01 -0.99 -21.02
C ARG A 104 8.53 0.34 -21.60
N TRP A 105 7.41 0.86 -21.10
CA TRP A 105 6.86 2.16 -21.54
C TRP A 105 7.84 3.30 -21.26
N ARG A 106 8.44 3.30 -20.06
CA ARG A 106 9.43 4.31 -19.70
C ARG A 106 10.66 4.25 -20.61
N SER A 107 11.18 3.04 -20.86
CA SER A 107 12.34 2.85 -21.74
C SER A 107 12.06 3.38 -23.16
N ILE A 108 10.92 2.99 -23.75
CA ILE A 108 10.52 3.44 -25.09
C ILE A 108 10.33 4.96 -25.10
N ALA A 109 9.62 5.53 -24.12
CA ALA A 109 9.39 6.98 -24.08
C ALA A 109 10.69 7.78 -23.98
N LEU A 110 11.64 7.35 -23.14
CA LEU A 110 12.94 8.02 -22.99
C LEU A 110 13.83 7.86 -24.24
N ALA A 111 13.66 6.78 -25.00
CA ALA A 111 14.36 6.54 -26.25
C ALA A 111 13.86 7.41 -27.43
N ILE A 112 12.86 8.27 -27.22
CA ILE A 112 12.32 9.18 -28.25
C ILE A 112 12.84 10.61 -27.96
N PRO A 113 13.95 11.06 -28.57
CA PRO A 113 14.65 12.27 -28.13
C PRO A 113 13.86 13.55 -28.38
N HIS A 114 13.08 13.63 -29.46
CA HIS A 114 12.34 14.85 -29.82
C HIS A 114 11.20 15.18 -28.83
N LEU A 115 10.70 14.20 -28.08
CA LEU A 115 9.73 14.44 -27.01
C LEU A 115 10.32 15.27 -25.86
N TRP A 116 11.64 15.22 -25.68
CA TRP A 116 12.36 15.85 -24.57
C TRP A 116 13.21 17.05 -25.00
N ALA A 117 13.23 17.39 -26.28
CA ALA A 117 14.08 18.45 -26.82
C ALA A 117 13.76 19.86 -26.28
N ASN A 118 12.54 20.07 -25.78
CA ASN A 118 12.07 21.38 -25.32
C ASN A 118 11.43 21.25 -23.94
N ILE A 119 12.24 21.25 -22.88
CA ILE A 119 11.81 21.20 -21.48
C ILE A 119 12.38 22.40 -20.73
N ILE A 120 11.54 23.09 -19.96
CA ILE A 120 11.95 24.16 -19.06
C ILE A 120 12.31 23.54 -17.69
N LEU A 121 13.52 23.80 -17.23
CA LEU A 121 13.99 23.39 -15.91
C LEU A 121 13.55 24.42 -14.86
N TYR A 122 13.07 23.93 -13.72
CA TYR A 122 12.65 24.72 -12.56
C TYR A 122 13.26 24.09 -11.31
#